data_AF-A0A316V4S4-F1
#
_entry.id   AF-A0A316V4S4-F1
#
_cell.length_a   1.000
_cell.length_b   1.000
_cell.length_c   1.000
_cell.angle_alpha   90.00
_cell.angle_beta   90.00
_cell.angle_gamma   90.00
#
_symmetry.space_group_name_H-M   'P 1'
#
loop_
_entity.id
_entity.type
_entity.pdbx_description
1 polymer ?
#
loop_
_entity_poly.entity_id
_entity_poly.type
_entity_poly.pdbx_seq_one_letter_code
_entity_poly.pdbx_strand_id
1 'polypeptide(L)'
;VYIAPEVLGHRWVRSRSTAYIVERPERLRASLLGLSALIGKSFEHLSHPESIAEDQKVDALTDSIASVSIAQSFGKSTNSIQALISRSKVSLANPNKGLLSVHGCEEGSVTLDEIGDEPAYSIESGRGVLSEVDLLRQGSQGAIEASLGACCMALDRIVQHSHLHLSKSSVNRSTPSSIGRRAFVLARPPGHHCSSKNPSGFCWVNNVAVVAAEAYAKHGIDRIAILDFDLHHGDGTQSIVWRINEETSRLDADREARKNRWSTLLGRRGLKMFYGSLHDIESFPCEDGNKQKVSDASIRLEGGHGQWIWNIHLDCHANRDEFLSAYEKKYKDLIKKAQEFFENTQSTSQSSMVIISAGFDACVHETPGMQRHGKNVPTEFYTIFTRDSVRLAENFCDGKLMSVLEGGYSDRALTTGVISHLAGMTDDLKEGMED
;
A
#
# COMPACT_ATOMS: atom_id res chain seq x y z
N VAL A 1 -3.41 -8.04 10.48
CA VAL A 1 -2.62 -8.45 9.29
C VAL A 1 -3.32 -9.61 8.61
N TYR A 2 -3.51 -9.55 7.28
CA TYR A 2 -4.18 -10.59 6.50
C TYR A 2 -3.19 -11.32 5.61
N ILE A 3 -3.33 -12.65 5.56
CA ILE A 3 -2.45 -13.54 4.79
C ILE A 3 -3.33 -14.55 4.05
N ALA A 4 -3.11 -14.73 2.75
CA ALA A 4 -3.73 -15.80 1.97
C ALA A 4 -2.77 -16.99 1.80
N PRO A 5 -3.16 -18.23 2.08
CA PRO A 5 -2.27 -19.39 1.92
C PRO A 5 -1.75 -19.57 0.48
N GLU A 6 -2.58 -19.28 -0.51
CA GLU A 6 -2.24 -19.42 -1.94
C GLU A 6 -1.07 -18.53 -2.34
N VAL A 7 -0.91 -17.35 -1.73
CA VAL A 7 0.20 -16.46 -2.06
C VAL A 7 1.54 -16.98 -1.54
N LEU A 8 1.52 -17.78 -0.47
CA LEU A 8 2.69 -18.46 0.11
C LEU A 8 3.05 -19.74 -0.67
N GLY A 9 2.04 -20.43 -1.20
CA GLY A 9 2.21 -21.68 -1.96
C GLY A 9 2.54 -21.50 -3.43
N HIS A 10 2.32 -20.29 -3.97
CA HIS A 10 2.66 -19.92 -5.34
C HIS A 10 4.15 -20.17 -5.61
N ARG A 11 4.52 -20.69 -6.79
CA ARG A 11 5.92 -20.90 -7.19
C ARG A 11 6.25 -20.07 -8.42
N TRP A 12 7.20 -19.14 -8.29
CA TRP A 12 7.68 -18.32 -9.41
C TRP A 12 8.69 -19.07 -10.29
N VAL A 13 8.74 -18.78 -11.59
CA VAL A 13 9.84 -19.20 -12.47
C VAL A 13 10.93 -18.16 -12.41
N ARG A 14 12.09 -18.52 -11.86
CA ARG A 14 13.30 -17.76 -12.11
C ARG A 14 13.69 -17.98 -13.57
N SER A 15 13.49 -16.97 -14.43
CA SER A 15 14.11 -17.01 -15.76
C SER A 15 15.64 -17.02 -15.58
N ARG A 16 16.40 -17.38 -16.62
CA ARG A 16 17.87 -17.24 -16.62
C ARG A 16 18.33 -15.77 -16.66
N SER A 17 17.43 -14.82 -16.35
CA SER A 17 17.77 -13.42 -16.18
C SER A 17 18.84 -13.26 -15.11
N THR A 18 19.87 -12.47 -15.43
CA THR A 18 20.93 -12.07 -14.50
C THR A 18 20.51 -10.86 -13.66
N ALA A 19 19.28 -10.36 -13.82
CA ALA A 19 18.74 -9.31 -12.96
C ALA A 19 18.71 -9.79 -11.51
N TYR A 20 19.27 -8.98 -10.61
CA TYR A 20 19.35 -9.28 -9.18
C TYR A 20 18.00 -9.07 -8.45
N ILE A 21 17.01 -8.46 -9.11
CA ILE A 21 15.67 -8.16 -8.58
C ILE A 21 14.68 -9.21 -9.10
N VAL A 22 14.00 -9.91 -8.19
CA VAL A 22 13.05 -10.97 -8.55
C VAL A 22 11.86 -11.02 -7.59
N GLU A 23 10.65 -11.09 -8.15
CA GLU A 23 9.41 -11.28 -7.40
C GLU A 23 9.24 -12.74 -6.94
N ARG A 24 9.63 -13.05 -5.70
CA ARG A 24 9.68 -14.43 -5.19
C ARG A 24 8.73 -14.67 -4.00
N PRO A 25 8.00 -15.80 -3.93
CA PRO A 25 7.12 -16.15 -2.81
C PRO A 25 7.83 -16.15 -1.45
N GLU A 26 9.11 -16.50 -1.44
CA GLU A 26 9.95 -16.57 -0.24
C GLU A 26 10.06 -15.22 0.47
N ARG A 27 9.86 -14.10 -0.24
CA ARG A 27 9.89 -12.76 0.35
C ARG A 27 8.79 -12.56 1.40
N LEU A 28 7.62 -13.21 1.23
CA LEU A 28 6.57 -13.19 2.24
C LEU A 28 7.00 -13.87 3.55
N ARG A 29 7.98 -14.79 3.53
CA ARG A 29 8.53 -15.36 4.76
C ARG A 29 9.28 -14.31 5.57
N ALA A 30 9.98 -13.38 4.94
CA ALA A 30 10.63 -12.27 5.63
C ALA A 30 9.59 -11.32 6.26
N SER A 31 8.50 -11.00 5.55
CA SER A 31 7.38 -10.24 6.13
C SER A 31 6.74 -10.96 7.32
N LEU A 32 6.55 -12.28 7.21
CA LEU A 32 6.03 -13.11 8.32
C LEU A 32 7.01 -13.19 9.49
N LEU A 33 8.31 -13.21 9.24
CA LEU A 33 9.33 -13.15 10.28
C LEU A 33 9.26 -11.81 11.01
N GLY A 34 9.14 -10.69 10.30
CA GLY A 34 8.96 -9.37 10.89
C GLY A 34 7.71 -9.29 11.76
N LEU A 35 6.57 -9.78 11.26
CA LEU A 35 5.34 -9.90 12.03
C LEU A 35 5.52 -10.76 13.29
N SER A 36 6.18 -11.90 13.16
CA SER A 36 6.42 -12.83 14.28
C SER A 36 7.35 -12.21 15.32
N ALA A 37 8.38 -11.48 14.90
CA ALA A 37 9.29 -10.78 15.79
C ALA A 37 8.57 -9.68 16.60
N LEU A 38 7.71 -8.89 15.95
CA LEU A 38 6.93 -7.86 16.64
C LEU A 38 5.91 -8.46 17.63
N ILE A 39 5.24 -9.55 17.24
CA ILE A 39 4.36 -10.31 18.14
C ILE A 39 5.16 -10.92 19.31
N GLY A 40 6.34 -11.49 19.05
CA GLY A 40 7.20 -12.07 20.08
C GLY A 40 7.68 -11.06 21.12
N LYS A 41 8.19 -9.91 20.66
CA LYS A 41 8.64 -8.81 21.53
C LYS A 41 7.51 -8.23 22.40
N SER A 42 6.29 -8.28 21.89
CA SER A 42 5.07 -7.92 22.60
C SER A 42 4.76 -8.84 23.80
N PHE A 43 5.26 -10.09 23.79
CA PHE A 43 5.16 -11.05 24.90
C PHE A 43 6.31 -10.98 25.90
N GLU A 44 7.53 -10.58 25.50
CA GLU A 44 8.66 -10.40 26.42
C GLU A 44 8.38 -9.33 27.48
N HIS A 45 7.68 -8.24 27.12
CA HIS A 45 7.25 -7.21 28.08
C HIS A 45 6.22 -7.70 29.11
N LEU A 46 5.60 -8.87 28.92
CA LEU A 46 4.68 -9.51 29.87
C LEU A 46 5.39 -10.52 30.77
N SER A 47 6.64 -10.89 30.46
CA SER A 47 7.35 -11.97 31.13
C SER A 47 8.78 -11.52 31.49
N HIS A 48 9.00 -11.04 32.71
CA HIS A 48 10.35 -11.07 33.27
C HIS A 48 10.62 -12.47 33.83
N PRO A 49 11.63 -13.16 33.30
CA PRO A 49 12.63 -13.75 34.17
C PRO A 49 14.04 -13.24 33.83
N GLU A 50 14.87 -13.24 34.87
CA GLU A 50 16.26 -12.76 34.90
C GLU A 50 17.18 -13.45 33.89
N SER A 51 18.15 -12.65 33.42
CA SER A 51 19.46 -12.99 32.84
C SER A 51 19.66 -14.39 32.29
N ILE A 52 19.83 -14.48 30.97
CA ILE A 52 20.60 -15.57 30.35
C ILE A 52 21.82 -14.95 29.68
N ALA A 53 22.98 -15.49 30.05
CA ALA A 53 24.30 -15.05 29.62
C ALA A 53 24.48 -15.14 28.10
N GLU A 54 25.19 -14.15 27.56
CA GLU A 54 25.64 -14.08 26.18
C GLU A 54 26.55 -15.27 25.84
N ASP A 55 26.14 -16.08 24.87
CA ASP A 55 27.10 -16.81 24.07
C ASP A 55 26.62 -17.01 22.62
N GLN A 56 27.57 -16.76 21.71
CA GLN A 56 27.67 -17.14 20.29
C GLN A 56 26.96 -16.32 19.19
N LYS A 57 27.83 -15.75 18.33
CA LYS A 57 27.65 -15.25 16.95
C LYS A 57 26.23 -14.85 16.57
N VAL A 58 25.93 -13.58 16.84
CA VAL A 58 24.72 -12.91 16.38
C VAL A 58 24.73 -12.85 14.86
N ASP A 59 23.69 -13.40 14.23
CA ASP A 59 23.47 -13.32 12.78
C ASP A 59 23.19 -11.86 12.37
N ALA A 60 23.66 -11.43 11.21
CA ALA A 60 23.50 -10.05 10.72
C ALA A 60 22.02 -9.61 10.60
N LEU A 61 21.11 -10.57 10.41
CA LEU A 61 19.66 -10.31 10.46
C LEU A 61 19.19 -9.99 11.90
N THR A 62 19.73 -10.70 12.89
CA THR A 62 19.43 -10.47 14.31
C THR A 62 19.93 -9.10 14.75
N ASP A 63 21.14 -8.70 14.34
CA ASP A 63 21.66 -7.34 14.56
C ASP A 63 20.77 -6.27 13.91
N SER A 64 20.26 -6.55 12.70
CA SER A 64 19.35 -5.62 12.00
C SER A 64 18.05 -5.45 12.78
N ILE A 65 17.45 -6.55 13.23
CA ILE A 65 16.23 -6.53 14.04
C ILE A 65 16.47 -5.81 15.38
N ALA A 66 17.62 -6.05 16.01
CA ALA A 66 18.01 -5.41 17.27
C ALA A 66 18.27 -3.89 17.09
N SER A 67 18.82 -3.48 15.94
CA SER A 67 19.09 -2.09 15.61
C SER A 67 17.83 -1.26 15.28
N VAL A 68 16.70 -1.91 15.01
CA VAL A 68 15.42 -1.21 14.90
C VAL A 68 15.08 -0.66 16.28
N SER A 69 15.15 0.67 16.42
CA SER A 69 14.82 1.37 17.67
C SER A 69 13.33 1.26 17.96
N ILE A 70 12.95 0.17 18.62
CA ILE A 70 11.59 -0.15 19.07
C ILE A 70 11.44 0.21 20.57
N ALA A 71 12.54 0.57 21.24
CA ALA A 71 12.72 0.40 22.69
C ALA A 71 12.17 1.49 23.61
N GLN A 72 11.53 2.57 23.14
CA GLN A 72 11.14 3.68 24.04
C GLN A 72 9.63 3.87 24.23
N SER A 73 8.81 2.89 23.81
CA SER A 73 7.48 3.29 23.35
C SER A 73 6.36 2.27 23.56
N PHE A 74 6.66 1.03 23.96
CA PHE A 74 5.62 0.05 24.28
C PHE A 74 5.08 0.27 25.70
N GLY A 75 4.01 1.06 25.81
CA GLY A 75 3.09 0.99 26.94
C GLY A 75 2.46 -0.41 27.07
N LYS A 76 1.99 -0.76 28.27
CA LYS A 76 1.50 -2.09 28.72
C LYS A 76 0.31 -2.74 27.95
N SER A 77 0.02 -2.41 26.69
CA SER A 77 -1.16 -2.91 25.96
C SER A 77 -0.79 -3.63 24.65
N THR A 78 -0.22 -4.83 24.76
CA THR A 78 0.30 -5.60 23.63
C THR A 78 -0.69 -6.60 22.98
N ASN A 79 -2.00 -6.42 23.18
CA ASN A 79 -3.06 -7.23 22.54
C ASN A 79 -3.50 -6.71 21.14
N SER A 80 -2.76 -5.80 20.51
CA SER A 80 -3.27 -4.95 19.41
C SER A 80 -3.10 -5.51 17.98
N ILE A 81 -2.18 -6.46 17.73
CA ILE A 81 -1.94 -7.01 16.38
C ILE A 81 -2.45 -8.45 16.26
N GLN A 82 -3.36 -8.68 15.32
CA GLN A 82 -3.88 -10.01 15.00
C GLN A 82 -3.45 -10.45 13.60
N ALA A 83 -2.98 -11.68 13.45
CA ALA A 83 -2.75 -12.33 12.17
C ALA A 83 -3.98 -13.15 11.76
N LEU A 84 -4.52 -12.89 10.58
CA LEU A 84 -5.73 -13.50 10.07
C LEU A 84 -5.45 -14.20 8.74
N ILE A 85 -5.89 -15.46 8.64
CA ILE A 85 -5.82 -16.22 7.40
C ILE A 85 -7.08 -15.94 6.57
N SER A 86 -6.90 -15.35 5.40
CA SER A 86 -7.96 -15.19 4.40
C SER A 86 -8.02 -16.44 3.52
N ARG A 87 -9.24 -16.96 3.33
CA ARG A 87 -9.55 -17.93 2.28
C ARG A 87 -10.48 -17.34 1.21
N SER A 88 -10.74 -16.04 1.28
CA SER A 88 -11.55 -15.33 0.29
C SER A 88 -10.79 -15.23 -1.02
N LYS A 89 -11.54 -15.22 -2.12
CA LYS A 89 -11.04 -15.00 -3.48
C LYS A 89 -11.94 -14.01 -4.20
N VAL A 90 -11.34 -13.16 -5.03
CA VAL A 90 -12.06 -12.42 -6.07
C VAL A 90 -11.73 -13.13 -7.38
N SER A 91 -12.72 -13.76 -8.00
CA SER A 91 -12.52 -14.53 -9.22
C SER A 91 -12.21 -13.60 -10.40
N LEU A 92 -11.24 -13.95 -11.25
CA LEU A 92 -11.02 -13.24 -12.51
C LEU A 92 -12.13 -13.56 -13.53
N ALA A 93 -12.66 -14.78 -13.48
CA ALA A 93 -13.75 -15.23 -14.35
C ALA A 93 -15.12 -14.64 -13.97
N ASN A 94 -15.36 -14.46 -12.66
CA ASN A 94 -16.56 -13.82 -12.12
C ASN A 94 -16.15 -12.65 -11.19
N PRO A 95 -15.67 -11.54 -11.78
CA PRO A 95 -15.09 -10.42 -11.07
C PRO A 95 -16.10 -9.66 -10.22
N ASN A 96 -15.63 -9.04 -9.13
CA ASN A 96 -16.43 -8.09 -8.38
C ASN A 96 -16.46 -6.72 -9.10
N LYS A 97 -17.29 -5.81 -8.61
CA LYS A 97 -17.49 -4.49 -9.21
C LYS A 97 -16.21 -3.66 -9.20
N GLY A 98 -15.42 -3.74 -8.13
CA GLY A 98 -14.14 -3.05 -8.06
C GLY A 98 -13.17 -3.49 -9.16
N LEU A 99 -13.03 -4.81 -9.37
CA LEU A 99 -12.15 -5.36 -10.40
C LEU A 99 -12.61 -4.98 -11.81
N LEU A 100 -13.91 -5.10 -12.09
CA LEU A 100 -14.52 -4.65 -13.36
C LEU A 100 -14.27 -3.16 -13.62
N SER A 101 -14.48 -2.31 -12.61
CA SER A 101 -14.30 -0.85 -12.73
C SER A 101 -12.86 -0.45 -13.02
N VAL A 102 -11.88 -1.12 -12.40
CA VAL A 102 -10.45 -0.86 -12.62
C VAL A 102 -10.01 -1.21 -14.04
N HIS A 103 -10.50 -2.32 -14.58
CA HIS A 103 -10.16 -2.78 -15.93
C HIS A 103 -11.10 -2.24 -17.03
N GLY A 104 -12.13 -1.46 -16.67
CA GLY A 104 -13.04 -0.82 -17.62
C GLY A 104 -13.99 -1.80 -18.31
N CYS A 105 -14.33 -2.91 -17.64
CA CYS A 105 -15.27 -3.91 -18.13
C CYS A 105 -16.67 -3.62 -17.57
N GLU A 106 -17.70 -3.48 -18.41
CA GLU A 106 -19.07 -3.21 -17.96
C GLU A 106 -19.74 -4.48 -17.40
N GLU A 107 -19.55 -5.63 -18.05
CA GLU A 107 -19.96 -6.98 -17.63
C GLU A 107 -18.99 -8.03 -18.23
N GLY A 108 -18.87 -9.21 -17.62
CA GLY A 108 -18.08 -10.33 -18.16
C GLY A 108 -16.91 -10.78 -17.27
N SER A 109 -15.96 -11.52 -17.86
CA SER A 109 -14.71 -11.94 -17.21
C SER A 109 -13.61 -10.91 -17.43
N VAL A 110 -12.64 -10.85 -16.52
CA VAL A 110 -11.35 -10.19 -16.76
C VAL A 110 -10.34 -11.30 -17.04
N THR A 111 -9.89 -11.43 -18.29
CA THR A 111 -8.85 -12.42 -18.62
C THR A 111 -7.46 -11.81 -18.48
N LEU A 112 -6.47 -12.64 -18.11
CA LEU A 112 -5.08 -12.19 -18.05
C LEU A 112 -4.54 -11.80 -19.44
N ASP A 113 -5.11 -12.36 -20.50
CA ASP A 113 -4.78 -12.05 -21.89
C ASP A 113 -5.32 -10.65 -22.29
N GLU A 114 -6.53 -10.28 -21.86
CA GLU A 114 -7.11 -8.93 -22.08
C GLU A 114 -6.39 -7.83 -21.28
N ILE A 115 -5.72 -8.20 -20.19
CA ILE A 115 -4.90 -7.27 -19.42
C ILE A 115 -3.57 -6.98 -20.14
N GLY A 116 -3.13 -7.76 -21.14
CA GLY A 116 -1.77 -7.69 -21.72
C GLY A 116 -1.65 -7.30 -23.20
N ASP A 117 -2.25 -6.19 -23.64
CA ASP A 117 -2.37 -5.85 -25.08
C ASP A 117 -1.15 -5.13 -25.74
N GLU A 118 0.03 -5.10 -25.10
CA GLU A 118 1.29 -4.58 -25.70
C GLU A 118 2.45 -5.57 -25.46
N PRO A 119 3.48 -5.61 -26.34
CA PRO A 119 4.47 -6.65 -26.34
C PRO A 119 5.27 -6.56 -25.04
N ALA A 120 5.09 -7.56 -24.19
CA ALA A 120 6.18 -8.25 -23.51
C ALA A 120 7.46 -7.42 -23.48
N TYR A 121 7.75 -6.72 -22.39
CA TYR A 121 9.09 -6.15 -22.18
C TYR A 121 10.08 -7.29 -22.42
N SER A 122 10.77 -7.25 -23.55
CA SER A 122 11.69 -8.28 -23.96
C SER A 122 12.91 -8.11 -23.08
N ILE A 123 13.02 -8.89 -22.01
CA ILE A 123 14.28 -9.03 -21.31
C ILE A 123 15.21 -9.73 -22.31
N GLU A 124 16.09 -8.97 -22.98
CA GLU A 124 17.15 -9.52 -23.81
C GLU A 124 18.13 -10.30 -22.91
N SER A 125 17.75 -11.53 -22.57
CA SER A 125 18.71 -12.54 -22.14
C SER A 125 19.24 -13.18 -23.41
N GLY A 126 20.58 -13.29 -23.54
CA GLY A 126 21.27 -13.78 -24.76
C GLY A 126 20.98 -15.23 -25.18
N ARG A 127 19.81 -15.80 -24.84
CA ARG A 127 19.29 -17.11 -25.26
C ARG A 127 17.75 -17.14 -25.45
N GLY A 128 17.12 -16.02 -25.81
CA GLY A 128 15.70 -15.96 -26.18
C GLY A 128 14.90 -14.94 -25.37
N VAL A 129 13.91 -14.32 -26.04
CA VAL A 129 12.96 -13.36 -25.48
C VAL A 129 11.90 -14.12 -24.69
N LEU A 130 11.81 -13.87 -23.38
CA LEU A 130 10.66 -14.26 -22.57
C LEU A 130 9.89 -12.99 -22.21
N SER A 131 8.59 -13.01 -22.44
CA SER A 131 7.66 -11.97 -22.01
C SER A 131 7.43 -12.02 -20.49
N GLU A 132 7.01 -10.92 -19.87
CA GLU A 132 6.47 -10.96 -18.50
C GLU A 132 5.30 -11.96 -18.37
N VAL A 133 4.55 -12.18 -19.45
CA VAL A 133 3.48 -13.19 -19.58
C VAL A 133 4.00 -14.61 -19.46
N ASP A 134 5.22 -14.90 -19.92
CA ASP A 134 5.87 -16.21 -19.77
C ASP A 134 6.28 -16.52 -18.30
N LEU A 135 6.16 -15.55 -17.38
CA LEU A 135 6.43 -15.73 -15.95
C LEU A 135 5.21 -16.23 -15.16
N LEU A 136 4.01 -16.24 -15.77
CA LEU A 136 2.82 -16.85 -15.17
C LEU A 136 2.93 -18.38 -15.21
N ARG A 137 2.89 -19.00 -14.04
CA ARG A 137 2.77 -20.46 -13.90
C ARG A 137 1.34 -20.87 -13.62
N GLN A 138 1.09 -22.17 -13.73
CA GLN A 138 -0.08 -22.80 -13.10
C GLN A 138 -0.11 -22.42 -11.61
N GLY A 139 -1.18 -21.73 -11.20
CA GLY A 139 -1.37 -21.22 -9.83
C GLY A 139 -1.21 -19.70 -9.67
N SER A 140 -0.70 -18.96 -10.66
CA SER A 140 -0.58 -17.49 -10.59
C SER A 140 -1.95 -16.80 -10.50
N GLN A 141 -2.91 -17.25 -11.29
CA GLN A 141 -4.31 -16.84 -11.13
C GLN A 141 -4.81 -17.05 -9.70
N GLY A 142 -4.58 -18.22 -9.12
CA GLY A 142 -5.02 -18.51 -7.74
C GLY A 142 -4.39 -17.58 -6.71
N ALA A 143 -3.13 -17.17 -6.90
CA ALA A 143 -2.47 -16.19 -6.04
C ALA A 143 -3.05 -14.77 -6.21
N ILE A 144 -3.28 -14.34 -7.46
CA ILE A 144 -3.93 -13.05 -7.77
C ILE A 144 -5.33 -12.98 -7.12
N GLU A 145 -6.17 -13.98 -7.39
CA GLU A 145 -7.53 -14.04 -6.87
C GLU A 145 -7.56 -14.07 -5.33
N ALA A 146 -6.63 -14.79 -4.70
CA ALA A 146 -6.51 -14.86 -3.24
C ALA A 146 -5.96 -13.57 -2.63
N SER A 147 -5.03 -12.89 -3.30
CA SER A 147 -4.52 -11.57 -2.91
C SER A 147 -5.66 -10.54 -2.88
N LEU A 148 -6.41 -10.44 -3.99
CA LEU A 148 -7.59 -9.58 -4.08
C LEU A 148 -8.66 -9.96 -3.05
N GLY A 149 -8.87 -11.25 -2.82
CA GLY A 149 -9.79 -11.77 -1.81
C GLY A 149 -9.42 -11.38 -0.39
N ALA A 150 -8.14 -11.44 -0.03
CA ALA A 150 -7.63 -10.98 1.26
C ALA A 150 -7.82 -9.47 1.43
N CYS A 151 -7.53 -8.69 0.38
CA CYS A 151 -7.79 -7.24 0.36
C CYS A 151 -9.27 -6.93 0.57
N CYS A 152 -10.19 -7.56 -0.18
CA CYS A 152 -11.63 -7.32 -0.04
C CYS A 152 -12.17 -7.77 1.33
N MET A 153 -11.67 -8.87 1.89
CA MET A 153 -12.03 -9.30 3.25
C MET A 153 -11.59 -8.27 4.30
N ALA A 154 -10.37 -7.75 4.16
CA ALA A 154 -9.84 -6.73 5.06
C ALA A 154 -10.67 -5.44 4.97
N LEU A 155 -11.07 -5.03 3.77
CA LEU A 155 -11.91 -3.86 3.51
C LEU A 155 -13.25 -4.01 4.22
N ASP A 156 -13.95 -5.14 4.00
CA ASP A 156 -15.23 -5.42 4.64
C ASP A 156 -15.14 -5.31 6.16
N ARG A 157 -14.09 -5.87 6.77
CA ARG A 157 -13.88 -5.80 8.22
C ARG A 157 -13.59 -4.39 8.70
N ILE A 158 -12.75 -3.62 8.00
CA ILE A 158 -12.46 -2.22 8.33
C ILE A 158 -13.76 -1.39 8.40
N VAL A 159 -14.60 -1.50 7.37
CA VAL A 159 -15.84 -0.75 7.28
C VAL A 159 -16.85 -1.17 8.35
N GLN A 160 -17.01 -2.49 8.57
CA GLN A 160 -17.91 -3.02 9.60
C GLN A 160 -17.55 -2.53 11.02
N HIS A 161 -16.26 -2.47 11.37
CA HIS A 161 -15.83 -2.03 12.70
C HIS A 161 -15.93 -0.50 12.88
N SER A 162 -15.83 0.28 11.80
CA SER A 162 -16.11 1.73 11.81
C SER A 162 -17.59 1.98 12.14
N HIS A 163 -18.53 1.27 11.51
CA HIS A 163 -19.97 1.45 11.77
C HIS A 163 -20.41 1.08 13.20
N LEU A 164 -19.86 0.01 13.77
CA LEU A 164 -20.21 -0.46 15.13
C LEU A 164 -19.82 0.54 16.23
N HIS A 165 -18.83 1.41 16.00
CA HIS A 165 -18.41 2.41 16.97
C HIS A 165 -19.42 3.56 17.11
N LEU A 166 -20.12 3.91 16.02
CA LEU A 166 -21.13 4.99 16.01
C LEU A 166 -22.40 4.59 16.77
N SER A 167 -22.76 3.30 16.74
CA SER A 167 -24.01 2.80 17.37
C SER A 167 -23.90 2.65 18.89
N LYS A 168 -22.70 2.68 19.47
CA LYS A 168 -22.46 2.55 20.93
C LYS A 168 -22.15 3.89 21.61
N SER A 169 -22.75 4.97 21.13
CA SER A 169 -22.60 6.34 21.66
C SER A 169 -23.26 6.59 23.03
N SER A 170 -23.66 5.53 23.77
CA SER A 170 -24.08 5.64 25.16
C SER A 170 -23.33 4.62 26.01
N VAL A 171 -22.63 5.12 27.03
CA VAL A 171 -21.90 4.42 28.11
C VAL A 171 -20.40 4.16 27.87
N ASN A 172 -19.58 4.94 28.58
CA ASN A 172 -18.15 4.82 28.89
C ASN A 172 -17.12 4.95 27.75
N ARG A 173 -16.65 6.19 27.57
CA ARG A 173 -15.58 6.64 26.68
C ARG A 173 -14.17 6.41 27.28
N SER A 174 -13.89 5.21 27.79
CA SER A 174 -12.55 4.83 28.24
C SER A 174 -11.95 3.81 27.27
N THR A 175 -10.95 4.25 26.50
CA THR A 175 -10.18 3.57 25.44
C THR A 175 -10.88 3.42 24.07
N PRO A 176 -10.48 4.20 23.04
CA PRO A 176 -10.78 3.86 21.67
C PRO A 176 -9.93 2.64 21.30
N SER A 177 -10.53 1.45 21.38
CA SER A 177 -9.93 0.26 20.76
C SER A 177 -9.99 0.46 19.24
N SER A 178 -8.88 0.85 18.62
CA SER A 178 -8.69 0.90 17.17
C SER A 178 -8.65 -0.47 16.49
N ILE A 179 -8.76 -1.54 17.27
CA ILE A 179 -8.84 -2.92 16.81
C ILE A 179 -9.95 -3.04 15.77
N GLY A 180 -9.57 -3.42 14.55
CA GLY A 180 -10.48 -3.71 13.45
C GLY A 180 -10.71 -2.58 12.45
N ARG A 181 -10.22 -1.35 12.67
CA ARG A 181 -10.32 -0.24 11.68
C ARG A 181 -9.11 -0.13 10.76
N ARG A 182 -8.03 -0.84 11.09
CA ARG A 182 -6.79 -0.87 10.34
C ARG A 182 -6.43 -2.27 9.90
N ALA A 183 -5.91 -2.41 8.69
CA ALA A 183 -5.41 -3.68 8.19
C ALA A 183 -4.12 -3.48 7.39
N PHE A 184 -3.21 -4.45 7.53
CA PHE A 184 -2.11 -4.66 6.60
C PHE A 184 -2.33 -6.00 5.89
N VAL A 185 -2.29 -6.02 4.56
CA VAL A 185 -2.47 -7.22 3.75
C VAL A 185 -1.13 -7.60 3.13
N LEU A 186 -0.65 -8.82 3.40
CA LEU A 186 0.53 -9.37 2.74
C LEU A 186 0.15 -9.87 1.34
N ALA A 187 -0.13 -8.92 0.46
CA ALA A 187 -0.53 -9.16 -0.92
C ALA A 187 0.66 -9.65 -1.76
N ARG A 188 0.37 -10.56 -2.68
CA ARG A 188 1.30 -11.02 -3.71
C ARG A 188 0.52 -11.74 -4.83
N PRO A 189 0.74 -11.42 -6.12
CA PRO A 189 1.68 -10.43 -6.65
C PRO A 189 1.36 -8.97 -6.24
N PRO A 190 2.34 -8.05 -6.35
CA PRO A 190 2.11 -6.61 -6.15
C PRO A 190 1.16 -6.07 -7.23
N GLY A 191 0.78 -4.79 -7.13
CA GLY A 191 -0.22 -4.20 -8.01
C GLY A 191 0.05 -2.80 -8.55
N HIS A 192 0.89 -1.99 -7.91
CA HIS A 192 0.89 -0.54 -8.18
C HIS A 192 1.34 -0.10 -9.59
N HIS A 193 2.04 -0.97 -10.34
CA HIS A 193 2.43 -0.75 -11.74
C HIS A 193 1.42 -1.26 -12.77
N CYS A 194 0.44 -2.05 -12.35
CA CYS A 194 -0.60 -2.51 -13.27
C CYS A 194 -1.57 -1.35 -13.54
N SER A 195 -1.65 -0.92 -14.80
CA SER A 195 -2.69 0.00 -15.25
C SER A 195 -3.96 -0.77 -15.60
N SER A 196 -5.00 -0.10 -16.10
CA SER A 196 -6.27 -0.76 -16.45
C SER A 196 -6.14 -1.87 -17.50
N LYS A 197 -5.13 -1.82 -18.36
CA LYS A 197 -4.97 -2.73 -19.51
C LYS A 197 -3.53 -3.14 -19.80
N ASN A 198 -2.60 -2.89 -18.88
CA ASN A 198 -1.20 -3.24 -19.05
C ASN A 198 -0.63 -3.72 -17.71
N PRO A 199 -0.25 -5.01 -17.56
CA PRO A 199 0.58 -5.48 -16.47
C PRO A 199 2.00 -4.98 -16.70
N SER A 200 2.71 -4.70 -15.62
CA SER A 200 4.14 -4.35 -15.67
C SER A 200 4.75 -4.43 -14.28
N GLY A 201 6.08 -4.51 -14.18
CA GLY A 201 6.78 -4.45 -12.89
C GLY A 201 6.31 -5.55 -11.93
N PHE A 202 6.11 -6.77 -12.44
CA PHE A 202 5.53 -7.91 -11.72
C PHE A 202 4.06 -7.75 -11.27
N CYS A 203 3.41 -6.64 -11.60
CA CYS A 203 2.04 -6.32 -11.22
C CYS A 203 1.07 -6.76 -12.32
N TRP A 204 0.11 -7.62 -11.94
CA TRP A 204 -0.89 -8.19 -12.86
C TRP A 204 -2.28 -7.59 -12.72
N VAL A 205 -2.60 -7.16 -11.51
CA VAL A 205 -3.83 -6.46 -11.16
C VAL A 205 -3.47 -5.41 -10.13
N ASN A 206 -4.09 -4.23 -10.20
CA ASN A 206 -3.83 -3.17 -9.24
C ASN A 206 -4.61 -3.39 -7.93
N ASN A 207 -3.99 -4.07 -6.96
CA ASN A 207 -4.62 -4.44 -5.70
C ASN A 207 -5.29 -3.23 -5.00
N VAL A 208 -4.56 -2.11 -4.84
CA VAL A 208 -5.05 -0.92 -4.12
C VAL A 208 -6.18 -0.21 -4.88
N ALA A 209 -6.10 -0.11 -6.21
CA ALA A 209 -7.16 0.49 -7.01
C ALA A 209 -8.44 -0.37 -7.00
N VAL A 210 -8.31 -1.70 -7.03
CA VAL A 210 -9.46 -2.62 -6.92
C VAL A 210 -10.14 -2.47 -5.57
N VAL A 211 -9.36 -2.38 -4.49
CA VAL A 211 -9.89 -2.08 -3.15
C VAL A 211 -10.61 -0.74 -3.12
N ALA A 212 -10.03 0.30 -3.72
CA ALA A 212 -10.64 1.63 -3.75
C ALA A 212 -11.98 1.62 -4.50
N ALA A 213 -12.01 1.00 -5.67
CA ALA A 213 -13.23 0.87 -6.47
C ALA A 213 -14.29 -0.01 -5.79
N GLU A 214 -13.89 -1.08 -5.09
CA GLU A 214 -14.81 -1.93 -4.33
C GLU A 214 -15.33 -1.22 -3.06
N ALA A 215 -14.49 -0.45 -2.38
CA ALA A 215 -14.86 0.39 -1.23
C ALA A 215 -15.93 1.40 -1.61
N TYR A 216 -15.80 1.99 -2.80
CA TYR A 216 -16.90 2.69 -3.42
C TYR A 216 -18.05 1.73 -3.66
N ALA A 217 -17.99 0.86 -4.68
CA ALA A 217 -19.13 0.09 -5.18
C ALA A 217 -19.99 -0.56 -4.09
N LYS A 218 -19.35 -1.19 -3.08
CA LYS A 218 -19.99 -1.95 -2.02
C LYS A 218 -20.33 -1.13 -0.77
N HIS A 219 -19.46 -0.21 -0.35
CA HIS A 219 -19.55 0.45 0.96
C HIS A 219 -19.89 1.95 0.90
N GLY A 220 -19.98 2.54 -0.28
CA GLY A 220 -20.31 3.97 -0.42
C GLY A 220 -19.15 4.91 -0.08
N ILE A 221 -17.93 4.41 0.04
CA ILE A 221 -16.74 5.23 0.30
C ILE A 221 -16.35 5.94 -0.99
N ASP A 222 -16.57 7.24 -1.05
CA ASP A 222 -16.46 8.06 -2.27
C ASP A 222 -15.24 9.02 -2.27
N ARG A 223 -14.50 9.10 -1.16
CA ARG A 223 -13.22 9.81 -1.04
C ARG A 223 -12.13 8.87 -0.55
N ILE A 224 -11.11 8.64 -1.38
CA ILE A 224 -10.03 7.73 -1.03
C ILE A 224 -8.70 8.40 -1.28
N ALA A 225 -7.82 8.39 -0.28
CA ALA A 225 -6.43 8.79 -0.45
C ALA A 225 -5.56 7.54 -0.54
N ILE A 226 -4.85 7.36 -1.66
CA ILE A 226 -3.85 6.32 -1.86
C ILE A 226 -2.47 6.95 -1.67
N LEU A 227 -1.72 6.44 -0.71
CA LEU A 227 -0.38 6.89 -0.34
C LEU A 227 0.63 5.79 -0.68
N ASP A 228 1.56 6.09 -1.56
CA ASP A 228 2.51 5.11 -2.10
C ASP A 228 3.94 5.48 -1.68
N PHE A 229 4.58 4.59 -0.92
CA PHE A 229 5.98 4.76 -0.49
C PHE A 229 6.92 3.71 -1.08
N ASP A 230 6.43 2.88 -2.01
CA ASP A 230 7.31 2.02 -2.79
C ASP A 230 8.38 2.87 -3.49
N LEU A 231 9.60 2.32 -3.61
CA LEU A 231 10.72 3.03 -4.24
C LEU A 231 10.39 3.42 -5.68
N HIS A 232 9.57 2.64 -6.36
CA HIS A 232 9.21 2.83 -7.76
C HIS A 232 7.95 3.69 -7.88
N HIS A 233 7.85 4.45 -8.97
CA HIS A 233 6.64 5.21 -9.23
C HIS A 233 5.49 4.26 -9.57
N GLY A 234 4.40 4.29 -8.80
CA GLY A 234 3.18 3.51 -9.07
C GLY A 234 2.36 4.08 -10.24
N ASP A 235 2.96 4.08 -11.42
CA ASP A 235 2.43 4.56 -12.70
C ASP A 235 1.07 3.96 -13.06
N GLY A 236 0.88 2.66 -12.83
CA GLY A 236 -0.40 1.98 -13.02
C GLY A 236 -1.51 2.55 -12.15
N THR A 237 -1.23 2.75 -10.86
CA THR A 237 -2.18 3.33 -9.89
C THR A 237 -2.53 4.76 -10.27
N GLN A 238 -1.53 5.59 -10.60
CA GLN A 238 -1.74 6.95 -11.06
C GLN A 238 -2.65 7.00 -12.29
N SER A 239 -2.41 6.14 -13.29
CA SER A 239 -3.21 6.07 -14.51
C SER A 239 -4.68 5.72 -14.23
N ILE A 240 -4.92 4.72 -13.37
CA ILE A 240 -6.29 4.31 -12.99
C ILE A 240 -7.00 5.44 -12.21
N VAL A 241 -6.30 6.07 -11.26
CA VAL A 241 -6.84 7.19 -10.49
C VAL A 241 -7.18 8.36 -11.39
N TRP A 242 -6.30 8.68 -12.35
CA TRP A 242 -6.53 9.75 -13.31
C TRP A 242 -7.82 9.54 -14.10
N ARG A 243 -7.98 8.34 -14.66
CA ARG A 243 -9.16 7.95 -15.46
C ARG A 243 -10.45 8.07 -14.64
N ILE A 244 -10.48 7.51 -13.43
CA ILE A 244 -11.68 7.53 -12.57
C ILE A 244 -12.04 8.96 -12.14
N ASN A 245 -11.03 9.76 -11.80
CA ASN A 245 -11.24 11.17 -11.46
C ASN A 245 -11.76 11.97 -12.65
N GLU A 246 -11.21 11.76 -13.86
CA GLU A 246 -11.65 12.42 -15.08
C GLU A 246 -13.12 12.10 -15.38
N GLU A 247 -13.48 10.81 -15.38
CA GLU A 247 -14.84 10.36 -15.61
C GLU A 247 -15.82 10.95 -14.57
N THR A 248 -15.46 10.88 -13.29
CA THR A 248 -16.27 11.47 -12.22
C THR A 248 -16.45 12.97 -12.39
N SER A 249 -15.41 13.68 -12.82
CA SER A 249 -15.45 15.13 -13.01
C SER A 249 -16.31 15.54 -14.20
N ARG A 250 -16.27 14.75 -15.29
CA ARG A 250 -17.20 14.90 -16.43
C ARG A 250 -18.65 14.68 -16.00
N LEU A 251 -18.93 13.62 -15.24
CA LEU A 251 -20.28 13.32 -14.73
C LEU A 251 -20.80 14.39 -13.76
N ASP A 252 -19.94 14.93 -12.90
CA ASP A 252 -20.27 16.04 -12.00
C ASP A 252 -20.63 17.30 -12.79
N ALA A 253 -19.86 17.65 -13.83
CA ALA A 253 -20.13 18.79 -14.69
C ALA A 253 -21.46 18.64 -15.47
N ASP A 254 -21.73 17.44 -15.98
CA ASP A 254 -23.00 17.10 -16.64
C ASP A 254 -24.21 17.24 -15.70
N ARG A 255 -24.08 16.76 -14.45
CA ARG A 255 -25.12 16.89 -13.43
C ARG A 255 -25.39 18.36 -13.09
N GLU A 256 -24.33 19.15 -12.99
CA GLU A 256 -24.40 20.58 -12.71
C GLU A 256 -25.05 21.36 -13.87
N ALA A 257 -24.77 20.98 -15.12
CA ALA A 257 -25.39 21.56 -16.31
C ALA A 257 -26.88 21.21 -16.45
N ARG A 258 -27.30 20.00 -16.02
CA ARG A 258 -28.69 19.50 -16.12
C ARG A 258 -29.62 19.95 -14.99
N LYS A 259 -29.25 20.96 -14.19
CA LYS A 259 -29.96 21.48 -13.01
C LYS A 259 -31.48 21.72 -13.19
N ASN A 260 -32.26 20.64 -13.12
CA ASN A 260 -33.62 20.65 -12.59
C ASN A 260 -33.52 20.27 -11.11
N ARG A 261 -34.15 21.06 -10.22
CA ARG A 261 -34.09 20.98 -8.74
C ARG A 261 -34.30 19.58 -8.14
N TRP A 262 -34.84 18.63 -8.89
CA TRP A 262 -35.10 17.26 -8.47
C TRP A 262 -33.95 16.27 -8.73
N SER A 263 -33.04 16.56 -9.66
CA SER A 263 -31.94 15.63 -10.05
C SER A 263 -30.76 15.63 -9.07
N THR A 264 -30.55 16.73 -8.35
CA THR A 264 -29.40 16.93 -7.45
C THR A 264 -29.57 16.23 -6.09
N LEU A 265 -30.80 15.83 -5.73
CA LEU A 265 -31.14 15.27 -4.41
C LEU A 265 -31.08 13.73 -4.33
N LEU A 266 -30.94 13.02 -5.45
CA LEU A 266 -31.13 11.56 -5.53
C LEU A 266 -29.93 10.78 -6.10
N GLY A 267 -28.88 11.47 -6.57
CA GLY A 267 -27.72 10.83 -7.20
C GLY A 267 -26.59 10.53 -6.21
N ARG A 268 -26.11 9.28 -6.19
CA ARG A 268 -24.89 8.90 -5.48
C ARG A 268 -23.69 9.71 -6.02
N ARG A 269 -22.87 10.26 -5.12
CA ARG A 269 -21.63 10.98 -5.47
C ARG A 269 -20.67 10.03 -6.21
N GLY A 270 -19.93 10.54 -7.19
CA GLY A 270 -18.90 9.76 -7.88
C GLY A 270 -17.66 9.56 -7.00
N LEU A 271 -16.87 8.53 -7.31
CA LEU A 271 -15.61 8.24 -6.62
C LEU A 271 -14.56 9.28 -7.02
N LYS A 272 -14.00 9.99 -6.04
CA LYS A 272 -12.82 10.83 -6.22
C LYS A 272 -11.67 10.28 -5.39
N MET A 273 -10.47 10.31 -5.94
CA MET A 273 -9.30 9.78 -5.28
C MET A 273 -8.14 10.76 -5.33
N PHE A 274 -7.38 10.81 -4.24
CA PHE A 274 -6.04 11.35 -4.21
C PHE A 274 -5.05 10.20 -4.42
N TYR A 275 -4.04 10.41 -5.26
CA TYR A 275 -2.88 9.53 -5.35
C TYR A 275 -1.61 10.34 -5.08
N GLY A 276 -0.84 9.90 -4.10
CA GLY A 276 0.47 10.47 -3.81
C GLY A 276 1.53 9.39 -3.80
N SER A 277 2.67 9.63 -4.44
CA SER A 277 3.81 8.71 -4.47
C SER A 277 5.10 9.40 -4.03
N LEU A 278 5.85 8.75 -3.15
CA LEU A 278 7.22 9.10 -2.78
C LEU A 278 8.17 8.05 -3.35
N HIS A 279 8.87 8.37 -4.43
CA HIS A 279 9.65 7.39 -5.21
C HIS A 279 10.99 7.95 -5.69
N ASP A 280 11.85 7.07 -6.16
CA ASP A 280 13.06 7.41 -6.89
C ASP A 280 12.74 7.65 -8.37
N ILE A 281 12.89 8.90 -8.82
CA ILE A 281 12.64 9.29 -10.21
C ILE A 281 13.62 8.65 -11.20
N GLU A 282 14.76 8.15 -10.72
CA GLU A 282 15.74 7.45 -11.54
C GLU A 282 15.44 5.95 -11.63
N SER A 283 14.48 5.45 -10.85
CA SER A 283 14.07 4.04 -10.84
C SER A 283 12.85 3.79 -11.72
N PHE A 284 12.33 2.56 -11.69
CA PHE A 284 11.23 2.11 -12.54
C PHE A 284 9.96 2.99 -12.40
N PRO A 285 9.29 3.34 -13.52
CA PRO A 285 9.58 2.95 -14.91
C PRO A 285 10.48 3.95 -15.68
N CYS A 286 11.14 4.87 -14.98
CA CYS A 286 11.88 6.01 -15.52
C CYS A 286 13.38 5.74 -15.75
N GLU A 287 13.83 4.48 -15.62
CA GLU A 287 15.25 4.10 -15.59
C GLU A 287 16.04 4.42 -16.87
N ASP A 288 15.35 4.58 -17.99
CA ASP A 288 15.91 4.94 -19.30
C ASP A 288 15.83 6.44 -19.60
N GLY A 289 15.29 7.24 -18.67
CA GLY A 289 15.08 8.67 -18.86
C GLY A 289 13.98 9.00 -19.87
N ASN A 290 13.05 8.08 -20.15
CA ASN A 290 11.95 8.34 -21.06
C ASN A 290 11.17 9.60 -20.66
N LYS A 291 11.12 10.58 -21.57
CA LYS A 291 10.52 11.89 -21.31
C LYS A 291 9.09 11.80 -20.77
N GLN A 292 8.26 10.92 -21.34
CA GLN A 292 6.86 10.81 -20.95
C GLN A 292 6.75 10.23 -19.55
N LYS A 293 7.45 9.11 -19.29
CA LYS A 293 7.44 8.47 -17.96
C LYS A 293 7.97 9.38 -16.87
N VAL A 294 9.09 10.06 -17.10
CA VAL A 294 9.67 11.05 -16.16
C VAL A 294 8.70 12.20 -15.93
N SER A 295 8.03 12.68 -16.98
CA SER A 295 7.01 13.73 -16.85
C SER A 295 5.83 13.26 -16.00
N ASP A 296 5.32 12.06 -16.25
CA ASP A 296 4.18 11.47 -15.53
C ASP A 296 4.52 11.23 -14.05
N ALA A 297 5.71 10.70 -13.77
CA ALA A 297 6.26 10.54 -12.42
C ALA A 297 6.58 11.88 -11.71
N SER A 298 6.46 13.01 -12.40
CA SER A 298 6.71 14.35 -11.84
C SER A 298 5.44 15.18 -11.64
N ILE A 299 4.26 14.66 -12.00
CA ILE A 299 2.99 15.39 -11.93
C ILE A 299 2.65 15.80 -10.48
N ARG A 300 2.18 17.04 -10.35
CA ARG A 300 1.67 17.66 -9.12
C ARG A 300 0.44 18.50 -9.42
N LEU A 301 -0.74 18.00 -9.08
CA LEU A 301 -2.03 18.61 -9.36
C LEU A 301 -2.95 18.57 -8.13
N GLU A 302 -3.57 19.71 -7.84
CA GLU A 302 -4.43 19.94 -6.69
C GLU A 302 -5.82 20.37 -7.15
N GLY A 303 -6.64 19.41 -7.58
CA GLY A 303 -8.02 19.62 -8.02
C GLY A 303 -8.18 20.16 -9.45
N GLY A 304 -7.11 20.61 -10.10
CA GLY A 304 -7.11 21.04 -11.50
C GLY A 304 -7.61 19.92 -12.43
N HIS A 305 -8.60 20.22 -13.27
CA HIS A 305 -9.30 19.21 -14.10
C HIS A 305 -9.87 18.02 -13.30
N GLY A 306 -10.15 18.23 -12.00
CA GLY A 306 -10.62 17.21 -11.08
C GLY A 306 -9.54 16.22 -10.61
N GLN A 307 -8.28 16.45 -10.97
CA GLN A 307 -7.15 15.57 -10.64
C GLN A 307 -6.51 15.93 -9.31
N TRP A 308 -6.14 14.90 -8.54
CA TRP A 308 -5.50 15.01 -7.24
C TRP A 308 -4.30 14.06 -7.18
N ILE A 309 -3.22 14.46 -7.84
CA ILE A 309 -2.01 13.65 -8.01
C ILE A 309 -0.83 14.41 -7.41
N TRP A 310 -0.04 13.78 -6.54
CA TRP A 310 1.13 14.44 -5.94
C TRP A 310 2.36 13.53 -5.89
N ASN A 311 3.28 13.73 -6.82
CA ASN A 311 4.52 12.96 -6.86
C ASN A 311 5.69 13.72 -6.21
N ILE A 312 6.40 13.04 -5.30
CA ILE A 312 7.57 13.55 -4.61
C ILE A 312 8.75 12.63 -4.89
N HIS A 313 9.88 13.20 -5.29
CA HIS A 313 11.09 12.44 -5.57
C HIS A 313 11.95 12.31 -4.31
N LEU A 314 12.46 11.10 -4.04
CA LEU A 314 13.38 10.83 -2.96
C LEU A 314 14.74 11.49 -3.20
N ASP A 315 15.30 12.10 -2.16
CA ASP A 315 16.66 12.64 -2.18
C ASP A 315 17.65 11.60 -1.67
N CYS A 316 18.93 11.84 -1.95
CA CYS A 316 20.01 11.09 -1.31
C CYS A 316 20.32 11.75 0.04
N HIS A 317 20.55 10.93 1.06
CA HIS A 317 20.84 11.40 2.42
C HIS A 317 22.12 10.75 2.91
N ALA A 318 23.02 11.54 3.48
CA ALA A 318 24.27 11.00 4.04
C ALA A 318 24.07 10.37 5.41
N ASN A 319 23.07 10.86 6.16
CA ASN A 319 22.80 10.44 7.52
C ASN A 319 21.30 10.59 7.87
N ARG A 320 20.98 10.13 9.08
CA ARG A 320 19.64 10.12 9.64
C ARG A 320 19.03 11.52 9.79
N ASP A 321 19.79 12.50 10.25
CA ASP A 321 19.28 13.85 10.55
C ASP A 321 18.91 14.59 9.26
N GLU A 322 19.71 14.41 8.19
CA GLU A 322 19.38 14.90 6.85
C GLU A 322 18.07 14.29 6.35
N PHE A 323 17.91 12.96 6.50
CA PHE A 323 16.68 12.27 6.11
C PHE A 323 15.46 12.82 6.87
N LEU A 324 15.54 12.96 8.19
CA LEU A 324 14.43 13.49 9.01
C LEU A 324 14.12 14.95 8.65
N SER A 325 15.14 15.76 8.35
CA SER A 325 14.94 17.13 7.86
C SER A 325 14.20 17.15 6.53
N ALA A 326 14.56 16.27 5.59
CA ALA A 326 13.88 16.12 4.32
C ALA A 326 12.46 15.59 4.49
N TYR A 327 12.22 14.68 5.43
CA TYR A 327 10.88 14.21 5.75
C TYR A 327 9.98 15.37 6.15
N GLU A 328 10.38 16.16 7.15
CA GLU A 328 9.57 17.28 7.64
C GLU A 328 9.39 18.40 6.61
N LYS A 329 10.41 18.70 5.81
CA LYS A 329 10.36 19.80 4.83
C LYS A 329 9.73 19.43 3.49
N LYS A 330 9.80 18.16 3.09
CA LYS A 330 9.47 17.72 1.73
C LYS A 330 8.51 16.54 1.73
N TYR A 331 8.84 15.42 2.38
CA TYR A 331 8.05 14.18 2.21
C TYR A 331 6.69 14.23 2.90
N LYS A 332 6.59 14.94 4.03
CA LYS A 332 5.35 15.16 4.77
C LYS A 332 4.30 15.96 3.98
N ASP A 333 4.73 16.69 2.95
CA ASP A 333 3.83 17.39 2.04
C ASP A 333 2.85 16.43 1.37
N LEU A 334 3.23 15.16 1.15
CA LEU A 334 2.31 14.13 0.63
C LEU A 334 1.06 13.96 1.52
N ILE A 335 1.26 13.87 2.84
CA ILE A 335 0.18 13.72 3.83
C ILE A 335 -0.66 15.00 3.88
N LYS A 336 0.00 16.16 3.80
CA LYS A 336 -0.67 17.46 3.76
C LYS A 336 -1.59 17.59 2.53
N LYS A 337 -1.14 17.16 1.35
CA LYS A 337 -1.95 17.19 0.12
C LYS A 337 -3.11 16.20 0.14
N ALA A 338 -2.93 15.04 0.79
CA ALA A 338 -4.04 14.12 1.04
C ALA A 338 -5.09 14.73 2.00
N GLN A 339 -4.66 15.47 3.03
CA GLN A 339 -5.55 16.24 3.90
C GLN A 339 -6.33 17.31 3.10
N GLU A 340 -5.63 18.13 2.31
CA GLU A 340 -6.25 19.15 1.47
C GLU A 340 -7.26 18.53 0.49
N PHE A 341 -7.00 17.35 -0.07
CA PHE A 341 -7.98 16.60 -0.87
C PHE A 341 -9.27 16.31 -0.08
N PHE A 342 -9.17 15.79 1.15
CA PHE A 342 -10.34 15.49 1.96
C PHE A 342 -11.15 16.75 2.32
N GLU A 343 -10.47 17.86 2.62
CA GLU A 343 -11.09 19.15 2.93
C GLU A 343 -11.82 19.74 1.71
N ASN A 344 -11.18 19.73 0.54
CA ASN A 344 -11.68 20.39 -0.65
C ASN A 344 -12.72 19.58 -1.43
N THR A 345 -12.88 18.29 -1.11
CA THR A 345 -13.81 17.41 -1.84
C THR A 345 -15.06 17.06 -1.06
N GLN A 346 -15.38 17.80 0.01
CA GLN A 346 -16.55 17.61 0.88
C GLN A 346 -16.60 16.19 1.46
N SER A 347 -15.46 15.69 1.92
CA SER A 347 -15.37 14.35 2.48
C SER A 347 -16.15 14.24 3.80
N THR A 348 -16.60 13.04 4.16
CA THR A 348 -17.17 12.77 5.49
C THR A 348 -16.47 11.58 6.08
N SER A 349 -16.32 11.52 7.41
CA SER A 349 -15.63 10.40 8.05
C SER A 349 -16.21 9.02 7.70
N GLN A 350 -17.50 8.95 7.34
CA GLN A 350 -18.17 7.72 6.93
C GLN A 350 -17.87 7.32 5.48
N SER A 351 -17.68 8.30 4.59
CA SER A 351 -17.49 8.07 3.14
C SER A 351 -16.03 8.22 2.69
N SER A 352 -15.08 8.20 3.63
CA SER A 352 -13.66 8.42 3.38
C SER A 352 -12.78 7.26 3.85
N MET A 353 -11.67 7.02 3.17
CA MET A 353 -10.68 5.99 3.55
C MET A 353 -9.26 6.36 3.11
N VAL A 354 -8.26 5.91 3.89
CA VAL A 354 -6.84 5.93 3.49
C VAL A 354 -6.40 4.53 3.07
N ILE A 355 -5.69 4.43 1.97
CA ILE A 355 -5.02 3.21 1.49
C ILE A 355 -3.52 3.50 1.35
N ILE A 356 -2.67 2.57 1.77
CA ILE A 356 -1.22 2.65 1.60
C ILE A 356 -0.76 1.54 0.63
N SER A 357 -0.03 1.93 -0.40
CA SER A 357 0.81 1.04 -1.21
C SER A 357 2.17 0.93 -0.52
N ALA A 358 2.44 -0.21 0.11
CA ALA A 358 3.55 -0.38 1.04
C ALA A 358 4.69 -1.21 0.44
N GLY A 359 5.63 -0.54 -0.24
CA GLY A 359 6.87 -1.13 -0.75
C GLY A 359 8.07 -0.89 0.15
N PHE A 360 8.85 -1.92 0.44
CA PHE A 360 10.02 -1.82 1.34
C PHE A 360 11.36 -1.82 0.60
N ASP A 361 11.35 -1.57 -0.70
CA ASP A 361 12.53 -1.57 -1.58
C ASP A 361 13.37 -0.29 -1.52
N ALA A 362 12.83 0.80 -0.97
CA ALA A 362 13.64 1.99 -0.68
C ALA A 362 14.52 1.83 0.59
N CYS A 363 14.30 0.75 1.36
CA CYS A 363 14.89 0.57 2.67
C CYS A 363 16.42 0.50 2.58
N VAL A 364 17.13 1.11 3.54
CA VAL A 364 18.59 1.04 3.70
C VAL A 364 19.15 -0.40 3.79
N HIS A 365 18.31 -1.39 4.10
CA HIS A 365 18.68 -2.81 4.15
C HIS A 365 18.38 -3.59 2.86
N GLU A 366 18.06 -2.90 1.77
CA GLU A 366 17.98 -3.53 0.46
C GLU A 366 19.35 -3.93 -0.11
N THR A 367 19.31 -4.65 -1.22
CA THR A 367 20.46 -5.00 -2.02
C THR A 367 21.07 -3.78 -2.71
N PRO A 368 22.39 -3.77 -2.96
CA PRO A 368 23.05 -2.68 -3.68
C PRO A 368 22.46 -2.40 -5.07
N GLY A 369 21.90 -3.42 -5.74
CA GLY A 369 21.27 -3.25 -7.05
C GLY A 369 19.98 -2.44 -7.00
N MET A 370 19.19 -2.60 -5.94
CA MET A 370 17.99 -1.78 -5.72
C MET A 370 18.36 -0.35 -5.33
N GLN A 371 19.40 -0.19 -4.52
CA GLN A 371 19.89 1.10 -4.02
C GLN A 371 20.88 1.81 -4.96
N ARG A 372 20.95 1.42 -6.23
CA ARG A 372 22.00 1.88 -7.17
C ARG A 372 22.06 3.41 -7.36
N HIS A 373 20.98 4.14 -7.08
CA HIS A 373 20.93 5.62 -7.12
C HIS A 373 21.11 6.29 -5.74
N GLY A 374 21.46 5.52 -4.71
CA GLY A 374 21.77 6.06 -3.37
C GLY A 374 20.56 6.45 -2.52
N LYS A 375 19.35 6.01 -2.88
CA LYS A 375 18.14 6.21 -2.06
C LYS A 375 18.10 5.18 -0.93
N ASN A 376 18.63 5.58 0.23
CA ASN A 376 18.78 4.72 1.40
C ASN A 376 17.81 5.14 2.52
N VAL A 377 16.54 4.76 2.41
CA VAL A 377 15.49 5.17 3.36
C VAL A 377 15.65 4.40 4.68
N PRO A 378 15.81 5.08 5.83
CA PRO A 378 15.99 4.41 7.12
C PRO A 378 14.70 3.72 7.56
N THR A 379 14.80 2.66 8.35
CA THR A 379 13.65 1.86 8.78
C THR A 379 12.63 2.65 9.62
N GLU A 380 13.05 3.71 10.29
CA GLU A 380 12.17 4.60 11.06
C GLU A 380 11.19 5.39 10.18
N PHE A 381 11.53 5.64 8.92
CA PHE A 381 10.62 6.28 7.96
C PHE A 381 9.29 5.54 7.89
N TYR A 382 9.33 4.21 7.78
CA TYR A 382 8.13 3.40 7.66
C TYR A 382 7.26 3.51 8.91
N THR A 383 7.83 3.75 10.09
CA THR A 383 7.07 4.05 11.32
C THR A 383 6.43 5.43 11.23
N ILE A 384 7.21 6.46 10.91
CA ILE A 384 6.77 7.87 10.89
C ILE A 384 5.69 8.08 9.83
N PHE A 385 5.93 7.66 8.59
CA PHE A 385 4.99 7.80 7.48
C PHE A 385 3.68 7.06 7.75
N THR A 386 3.76 5.85 8.30
CA THR A 386 2.55 5.07 8.63
C THR A 386 1.77 5.73 9.75
N ARG A 387 2.46 6.25 10.78
CA ARG A 387 1.80 6.97 11.88
C ARG A 387 1.10 8.24 11.40
N ASP A 388 1.73 9.01 10.52
CA ASP A 388 1.10 10.20 9.94
C ASP A 388 -0.10 9.83 9.06
N SER A 389 -0.01 8.71 8.33
CA SER A 389 -1.14 8.15 7.57
C SER A 389 -2.29 7.68 8.47
N VAL A 390 -1.97 7.07 9.63
CA VAL A 390 -2.96 6.69 10.65
C VAL A 390 -3.66 7.92 11.21
N ARG A 391 -2.91 8.97 11.57
CA ARG A 391 -3.47 10.24 12.04
C ARG A 391 -4.40 10.87 10.99
N LEU A 392 -4.00 10.86 9.72
CA LEU A 392 -4.86 11.29 8.61
C LEU A 392 -6.17 10.49 8.56
N ALA A 393 -6.10 9.16 8.67
CA ALA A 393 -7.28 8.31 8.67
C ALA A 393 -8.16 8.52 9.91
N GLU A 394 -7.59 8.77 11.09
CA GLU A 394 -8.34 9.09 12.31
C GLU A 394 -9.10 10.41 12.18
N ASN A 395 -8.46 11.44 11.61
CA ASN A 395 -9.04 12.77 11.46
C ASN A 395 -10.14 12.82 10.38
N PHE A 396 -9.97 12.10 9.27
CA PHE A 396 -10.85 12.24 8.09
C PHE A 396 -11.67 11.01 7.74
N CYS A 397 -11.35 9.84 8.28
CA CYS A 397 -11.86 8.55 7.81
C CYS A 397 -12.38 7.64 8.93
N ASP A 398 -12.61 8.16 10.15
CA ASP A 398 -12.99 7.34 11.33
C ASP A 398 -12.00 6.18 11.58
N GLY A 399 -10.72 6.43 11.31
CA GLY A 399 -9.63 5.47 11.46
C GLY A 399 -9.57 4.37 10.39
N LYS A 400 -10.38 4.44 9.32
CA LYS A 400 -10.36 3.47 8.21
C LYS A 400 -9.06 3.59 7.40
N LEU A 401 -8.14 2.67 7.63
CA LEU A 401 -6.86 2.57 6.92
C LEU A 401 -6.59 1.14 6.48
N MET A 402 -6.30 0.95 5.19
CA MET A 402 -5.73 -0.29 4.68
C MET A 402 -4.32 -0.04 4.17
N SER A 403 -3.42 -0.97 4.40
CA SER A 403 -2.13 -1.03 3.75
C SER A 403 -1.99 -2.36 3.01
N VAL A 404 -1.37 -2.33 1.85
CA VAL A 404 -1.20 -3.48 0.97
C VAL A 404 0.28 -3.57 0.59
N LEU A 405 0.89 -4.74 0.80
CA LEU A 405 2.29 -4.96 0.46
C LEU A 405 2.52 -4.86 -1.06
N GLU A 406 3.53 -4.08 -1.47
CA GLU A 406 3.99 -3.92 -2.85
C GLU A 406 5.39 -4.55 -3.02
N GLY A 407 6.43 -3.74 -3.25
CA GLY A 407 7.82 -4.13 -3.43
C GLY A 407 8.61 -4.43 -2.14
N GLY A 408 9.90 -4.64 -2.31
CA GLY A 408 10.82 -5.15 -1.28
C GLY A 408 11.24 -6.60 -1.59
N TYR A 409 12.54 -6.82 -1.67
CA TYR A 409 13.16 -8.02 -2.26
C TYR A 409 14.29 -8.60 -1.41
N SER A 410 14.93 -7.79 -0.56
CA SER A 410 15.81 -8.26 0.53
C SER A 410 15.01 -8.71 1.74
N ASP A 411 15.40 -9.84 2.32
CA ASP A 411 14.79 -10.36 3.54
C ASP A 411 15.00 -9.39 4.72
N ARG A 412 16.13 -8.67 4.77
CA ARG A 412 16.40 -7.67 5.82
C ARG A 412 15.49 -6.45 5.67
N ALA A 413 15.32 -5.94 4.43
CA ALA A 413 14.44 -4.82 4.13
C ALA A 413 12.99 -5.13 4.48
N LEU A 414 12.48 -6.28 4.04
CA LEU A 414 11.11 -6.70 4.34
C LEU A 414 10.89 -6.97 5.83
N THR A 415 11.80 -7.67 6.49
CA THR A 415 11.66 -8.00 7.93
C THR A 415 11.60 -6.72 8.76
N THR A 416 12.57 -5.82 8.58
CA THR A 416 12.67 -4.58 9.36
C THR A 416 11.61 -3.56 8.98
N GLY A 417 11.35 -3.40 7.68
CA GLY A 417 10.31 -2.51 7.16
C GLY A 417 8.91 -2.89 7.64
N VAL A 418 8.55 -4.17 7.61
CA VAL A 418 7.24 -4.66 8.13
C VAL A 418 7.13 -4.44 9.63
N ILE A 419 8.20 -4.66 10.41
CA ILE A 419 8.21 -4.35 11.85
C ILE A 419 7.90 -2.87 12.07
N SER A 420 8.63 -1.96 11.41
CA SER A 420 8.46 -0.52 11.53
C SER A 420 7.06 -0.06 11.10
N HIS A 421 6.58 -0.54 9.95
CA HIS A 421 5.26 -0.22 9.43
C HIS A 421 4.15 -0.64 10.39
N LEU A 422 4.21 -1.87 10.92
CA LEU A 422 3.23 -2.35 11.89
C LEU A 422 3.32 -1.62 13.23
N ALA A 423 4.51 -1.23 13.67
CA ALA A 423 4.67 -0.39 14.87
C ALA A 423 3.99 0.97 14.68
N GLY A 424 4.10 1.58 13.49
CA GLY A 424 3.37 2.81 13.14
C GLY A 424 1.85 2.64 13.08
N MET A 425 1.34 1.42 12.93
CA MET A 425 -0.11 1.11 12.95
C MET A 425 -0.70 0.91 14.35
N THR A 426 0.11 0.72 15.38
CA THR A 426 -0.36 0.49 16.76
C THR A 426 -0.33 1.80 17.55
N ASP A 427 -1.48 2.30 18.01
CA ASP A 427 -1.66 3.66 18.56
C ASP A 427 -1.04 3.93 19.94
N ASP A 428 -0.17 3.08 20.47
CA ASP A 428 0.24 3.17 21.88
C ASP A 428 1.39 4.14 22.19
N LEU A 429 1.73 5.03 21.26
CA LEU A 429 2.71 6.10 21.54
C LEU A 429 1.95 7.35 21.93
N LYS A 430 1.51 7.42 23.19
CA LYS A 430 1.08 8.68 23.80
C LYS A 430 2.12 9.75 23.48
N GLU A 431 1.65 10.89 22.95
CA GLU A 431 2.43 12.11 22.88
C GLU A 431 2.99 12.41 24.27
N GLY A 432 4.31 12.33 24.37
CA GLY A 432 5.02 12.40 25.63
C GLY A 432 6.53 12.30 25.42
N MET A 433 7.04 13.01 24.40
CA MET A 433 8.43 13.47 24.29
C MET A 433 8.47 14.68 23.35
N GLU A 434 7.71 15.72 23.71
CA GLU A 434 8.19 17.09 23.50
C GLU A 434 8.88 17.45 24.81
N ASP A 435 10.21 17.30 24.83
CA ASP A 435 11.19 18.08 25.61
C ASP A 435 12.60 17.68 25.17
#